data_AF-A0A6M8W1S4-F1
#
_entry.id   AF-A0A6M8W1S4-F1
#
_cell.length_a   1.000
_cell.length_b   1.000
_cell.length_c   1.000
_cell.angle_alpha   90.00
_cell.angle_beta   90.00
_cell.angle_gamma   90.00
#
_symmetry.space_group_name_H-M   'P 1'
#
loop_
_entity.id
_entity.type
_entity.pdbx_description
1 polymer ?
#
loop_
_entity_poly.entity_id
_entity_poly.type
_entity_poly.pdbx_seq_one_letter_code
_entity_poly.pdbx_strand_id
1 'polypeptide(L)'
;MLLTREAERAGMVGGAAEGAQLLPVFAEMLVRTSFEQQYQSMAQQAMLQFPDQVRAQEEQAMIGLGRIKQQVAGKARLLETEFDQTLAKLQGVLRLVNAYRYAERLSDSQTTLISQRLGDAVVVDSVFLSARRLMDERLEPTPEQLRALFDTYKSVKLGEGEFGIGYLLPPRIKLEWIELSPRLMRDAITISLLDATKHWQQNRDRFPGEFEAERATIENELKTAELEKVFNTAESVVRAEILAAVRPLEQDGDYKVLPSDWASKKPDFVRMADRVVAAVQESHGVTIPTPAVYIRDSNWLDGGSLLSQPGIGSSTFRYGRETANFPQLMMTVRELAGDSVLGLQVGVPSTDLVLEGNDRSRYYFTILDAAATSVPNSPDDLIEPDRLAADWKALQRYRELTAGTDGFVETIKADGIRTFADSFGTYVPESNIEGLVSDPRPRVAVNASARVTREGTSGLGPVENNEVVQTALLEAGSQIDPLTPIDQIPLDDRIVVVPVPGSLGVTVAQIQSIEPLTRELLPVAVRYAQQQHTRDTFPVGTPMPFRFEILKQRHAFTLEKRNEDRDGDGAADETAAAPDEADAADESAPGETESAADAEQDG
;
A
#
# COMPACT_ATOMS: atom_id res chain seq x y z
N MET A 1 -0.99 33.01 1.78
CA MET A 1 -1.36 34.36 2.27
C MET A 1 -2.51 34.34 3.27
N LEU A 2 -3.62 33.64 3.03
CA LEU A 2 -4.77 33.62 3.97
C LEU A 2 -4.40 33.09 5.36
N LEU A 3 -3.72 31.94 5.44
CA LEU A 3 -3.22 31.38 6.70
C LEU A 3 -2.29 32.34 7.46
N THR A 4 -1.44 33.03 6.73
CA THR A 4 -0.53 34.02 7.31
C THR A 4 -1.31 35.19 7.93
N ARG A 5 -2.37 35.66 7.29
CA ARG A 5 -3.25 36.70 7.85
C ARG A 5 -3.96 36.23 9.12
N GLU A 6 -4.40 34.98 9.18
CA GLU A 6 -4.96 34.42 10.43
C GLU A 6 -3.92 34.36 11.54
N ALA A 7 -2.71 33.89 11.23
CA ALA A 7 -1.64 33.82 12.21
C ALA A 7 -1.22 35.22 12.71
N GLU A 8 -1.18 36.21 11.82
CA GLU A 8 -0.93 37.62 12.18
C GLU A 8 -2.06 38.17 13.06
N ARG A 9 -3.33 37.95 12.71
CA ARG A 9 -4.49 38.36 13.53
C ARG A 9 -4.51 37.70 14.91
N ALA A 10 -4.08 36.46 14.99
CA ALA A 10 -3.95 35.71 16.23
C ALA A 10 -2.69 36.10 17.05
N GLY A 11 -1.87 37.04 16.57
CA GLY A 11 -0.64 37.46 17.26
C GLY A 11 0.46 36.40 17.31
N MET A 12 0.41 35.40 16.41
CA MET A 12 1.32 34.25 16.41
C MET A 12 2.59 34.45 15.58
N VAL A 13 2.63 35.51 14.77
CA VAL A 13 3.75 35.84 13.86
C VAL A 13 4.70 36.83 14.52
N GLY A 14 5.96 36.46 14.64
CA GLY A 14 7.04 37.34 15.10
C GLY A 14 7.66 38.21 14.00
N GLY A 15 8.70 38.95 14.39
CA GLY A 15 9.53 39.72 13.46
C GLY A 15 10.60 38.87 12.77
N ALA A 16 11.32 39.46 11.81
CA ALA A 16 12.41 38.84 11.08
C ALA A 16 13.49 38.20 11.98
N ALA A 17 13.75 38.77 13.17
CA ALA A 17 14.68 38.18 14.13
C ALA A 17 14.28 36.76 14.57
N GLU A 18 12.97 36.49 14.71
CA GLU A 18 12.46 35.15 15.02
C GLU A 18 12.69 34.19 13.84
N GLY A 19 12.44 34.65 12.60
CA GLY A 19 12.69 33.85 11.41
C GLY A 19 14.16 33.47 11.24
N ALA A 20 15.08 34.39 11.56
CA ALA A 20 16.51 34.13 11.52
C ALA A 20 16.94 33.05 12.54
N GLN A 21 16.26 32.98 13.70
CA GLN A 21 16.53 31.96 14.74
C GLN A 21 16.09 30.55 14.34
N LEU A 22 15.33 30.38 13.26
CA LEU A 22 14.90 29.06 12.79
C LEU A 22 16.00 28.32 12.03
N LEU A 23 16.98 29.03 11.46
CA LEU A 23 18.06 28.38 10.70
C LEU A 23 18.89 27.42 11.57
N PRO A 24 19.31 27.79 12.81
CA PRO A 24 19.93 26.84 13.74
C PRO A 24 19.07 25.60 14.02
N VAL A 25 17.76 25.78 14.22
CA VAL A 25 16.82 24.69 14.50
C VAL A 25 16.72 23.73 13.31
N PHE A 26 16.69 24.27 12.08
CA PHE A 26 16.70 23.45 10.87
C PHE A 26 18.01 22.72 10.67
N ALA A 27 19.16 23.32 11.01
CA ALA A 27 20.45 22.66 10.95
C ALA A 27 20.50 21.45 11.90
N GLU A 28 20.09 21.63 13.16
CA GLU A 28 19.99 20.54 14.14
C GLU A 28 19.07 19.41 13.64
N MET A 29 17.89 19.76 13.11
CA MET A 29 16.93 18.78 12.59
C MET A 29 17.49 17.99 11.39
N LEU A 30 18.20 18.65 10.47
CA LEU A 30 18.83 17.99 9.33
C LEU A 30 19.91 17.00 9.78
N VAL A 31 20.75 17.40 10.73
CA VAL A 31 21.79 16.52 11.29
C VAL A 31 21.16 15.34 12.00
N ARG A 32 20.17 15.57 12.87
CA ARG A 32 19.45 14.50 13.54
C ARG A 32 18.83 13.51 12.55
N THR A 33 18.20 14.00 11.49
CA THR A 33 17.61 13.16 10.44
C THR A 33 18.69 12.35 9.70
N SER A 34 19.84 12.95 9.41
CA SER A 34 20.99 12.25 8.81
C SER A 34 21.50 11.12 9.71
N PHE A 35 21.60 11.36 11.02
CA PHE A 35 21.97 10.32 11.98
C PHE A 35 20.90 9.23 12.11
N GLU A 36 19.62 9.58 12.13
CA GLU A 36 18.51 8.62 12.12
C GLU A 36 18.53 7.73 10.87
N GLN A 37 18.86 8.28 9.69
CA GLN A 37 19.03 7.50 8.47
C GLN A 37 20.25 6.57 8.51
N GLN A 38 21.37 7.05 9.07
CA GLN A 38 22.62 6.29 9.11
C GLN A 38 22.63 5.20 10.18
N TYR A 39 22.14 5.51 11.38
CA TYR A 39 22.27 4.67 12.58
C TYR A 39 20.94 4.11 13.08
N GLN A 40 19.82 4.46 12.44
CA GLN A 40 18.48 3.96 12.79
C GLN A 40 18.17 4.13 14.29
N SER A 41 17.84 3.04 14.99
CA SER A 41 17.52 3.03 16.42
C SER A 41 18.67 3.47 17.33
N MET A 42 19.92 3.44 16.84
CA MET A 42 21.10 3.86 17.60
C MET A 42 21.47 5.34 17.40
N ALA A 43 20.71 6.11 16.62
CA ALA A 43 21.05 7.50 16.29
C ALA A 43 21.26 8.38 17.53
N GLN A 44 20.39 8.30 18.54
CA GLN A 44 20.55 9.08 19.78
C GLN A 44 21.82 8.69 20.54
N GLN A 45 22.15 7.40 20.60
CA GLN A 45 23.36 6.92 21.28
C GLN A 45 24.62 7.33 20.53
N ALA A 46 24.59 7.30 19.19
CA ALA A 46 25.68 7.77 18.34
C ALA A 46 25.91 9.28 18.49
N MET A 47 24.84 10.09 18.52
CA MET A 47 24.97 11.54 18.73
C MET A 47 25.58 11.88 20.09
N LEU A 48 25.24 11.15 21.15
CA LEU A 48 25.85 11.31 22.48
C LEU A 48 27.31 10.84 22.52
N GLN A 49 27.66 9.83 21.73
CA GLN A 49 29.02 9.28 21.67
C GLN A 49 29.98 10.17 20.87
N PHE A 50 29.49 10.91 19.88
CA PHE A 50 30.30 11.74 18.98
C PHE A 50 29.86 13.22 18.98
N PRO A 51 29.88 13.91 20.13
CA PRO A 51 29.35 15.28 20.25
C PRO A 51 30.12 16.31 19.41
N ASP A 52 31.41 16.10 19.16
CA ASP A 52 32.23 16.97 18.31
C ASP A 52 31.87 16.80 16.83
N GLN A 53 31.56 15.58 16.40
CA GLN A 53 31.12 15.29 15.05
C GLN A 53 29.73 15.88 14.78
N VAL A 54 28.80 15.77 15.74
CA VAL A 54 27.47 16.39 15.65
C VAL A 54 27.60 17.89 15.47
N ARG A 55 28.38 18.56 16.34
CA ARG A 55 28.62 20.02 16.24
C ARG A 55 29.22 20.42 14.90
N ALA A 56 30.22 19.67 14.42
CA ALA A 56 30.83 19.95 13.11
C ALA A 56 29.83 19.81 11.95
N GLN A 57 28.93 18.81 12.01
CA GLN A 57 27.88 18.66 11.01
C GLN A 57 26.80 19.75 11.11
N GLU A 58 26.46 20.19 12.32
CA GLU A 58 25.51 21.31 12.53
C GLU A 58 26.06 22.62 11.97
N GLU A 59 27.35 22.90 12.18
CA GLU A 59 28.03 24.06 11.58
C GLU A 59 28.03 23.98 10.05
N GLN A 60 28.32 22.80 9.49
CA GLN A 60 28.26 22.59 8.03
C GLN A 60 26.84 22.76 7.48
N ALA A 61 25.83 22.23 8.16
CA ALA A 61 24.43 22.39 7.81
C ALA A 61 24.00 23.86 7.89
N MET A 62 24.45 24.60 8.91
CA MET A 62 24.22 26.05 9.04
C MET A 62 24.80 26.84 7.87
N ILE A 63 26.04 26.56 7.49
CA ILE A 63 26.67 27.20 6.33
C ILE A 63 25.89 26.88 5.05
N GLY A 64 25.48 25.62 4.88
CA GLY A 64 24.65 25.17 3.76
C GLY A 64 23.31 25.90 3.69
N LEU A 65 22.59 25.97 4.81
CA LEU A 65 21.32 26.69 4.92
C LEU A 65 21.47 28.19 4.67
N GLY A 66 22.57 28.81 5.12
CA GLY A 66 22.88 30.20 4.80
C GLY A 66 23.00 30.45 3.30
N ARG A 67 23.70 29.56 2.57
CA ARG A 67 23.80 29.64 1.10
C ARG A 67 22.44 29.42 0.42
N ILE A 68 21.66 28.45 0.90
CA ILE A 68 20.31 28.19 0.38
C ILE A 68 19.41 29.42 0.59
N LYS A 69 19.44 30.02 1.78
CA LYS A 69 18.72 31.27 2.09
C LYS A 69 19.08 32.35 1.07
N GLN A 70 20.37 32.61 0.84
CA GLN A 70 20.82 33.61 -0.13
C GLN A 70 20.35 33.30 -1.56
N GLN A 71 20.47 32.04 -1.98
CA GLN A 71 20.05 31.61 -3.32
C GLN A 71 18.53 31.74 -3.52
N VAL A 72 17.73 31.32 -2.54
CA VAL A 72 16.26 31.37 -2.60
C VAL A 72 15.77 32.81 -2.52
N ALA A 73 16.33 33.62 -1.61
CA ALA A 73 16.04 35.05 -1.52
C ALA A 73 16.36 35.75 -2.85
N GLY A 74 17.54 35.47 -3.44
CA GLY A 74 17.94 36.02 -4.74
C GLY A 74 17.00 35.61 -5.88
N LYS A 75 16.61 34.34 -5.97
CA LYS A 75 15.65 33.84 -6.97
C LYS A 75 14.27 34.48 -6.83
N ALA A 76 13.82 34.67 -5.59
CA ALA A 76 12.53 35.30 -5.27
C ALA A 76 12.59 36.84 -5.32
N ARG A 77 13.77 37.42 -5.56
CA ARG A 77 14.04 38.88 -5.51
C ARG A 77 13.66 39.50 -4.16
N LEU A 78 13.89 38.77 -3.07
CA LEU A 78 13.64 39.21 -1.69
C LEU A 78 14.95 39.65 -1.03
N LEU A 79 14.87 40.64 -0.15
CA LEU A 79 15.93 40.95 0.81
C LEU A 79 16.04 39.83 1.85
N GLU A 80 17.22 39.66 2.46
CA GLU A 80 17.42 38.63 3.49
C GLU A 80 16.46 38.81 4.69
N THR A 81 16.16 40.07 5.05
CA THR A 81 15.20 40.40 6.12
C THR A 81 13.76 40.06 5.74
N GLU A 82 13.38 40.15 4.46
CA GLU A 82 12.06 39.77 3.96
C GLU A 82 11.92 38.25 3.91
N PHE A 83 13.00 37.55 3.57
CA PHE A 83 13.06 36.10 3.68
C PHE A 83 12.87 35.64 5.13
N ASP A 84 13.59 36.25 6.07
CA ASP A 84 13.44 35.97 7.50
C ASP A 84 12.03 36.30 8.00
N GLN A 85 11.44 37.41 7.55
CA GLN A 85 10.03 37.73 7.85
C GLN A 85 9.07 36.67 7.29
N THR A 86 9.39 36.06 6.14
CA THR A 86 8.61 34.97 5.55
C THR A 86 8.73 33.69 6.38
N LEU A 87 9.91 33.38 6.91
CA LEU A 87 10.10 32.28 7.86
C LEU A 87 9.35 32.51 9.18
N ALA A 88 9.38 33.72 9.72
CA ALA A 88 8.59 34.07 10.91
C ALA A 88 7.07 33.90 10.66
N LYS A 89 6.60 34.27 9.47
CA LYS A 89 5.21 34.04 9.03
C LYS A 89 4.87 32.55 8.94
N LEU A 90 5.75 31.73 8.39
CA LEU A 90 5.57 30.28 8.36
C LEU A 90 5.47 29.70 9.78
N GLN A 91 6.36 30.11 10.69
CA GLN A 91 6.35 29.65 12.07
C GLN A 91 5.06 30.07 12.79
N GLY A 92 4.56 31.28 12.57
CA GLY A 92 3.27 31.71 13.10
C GLY A 92 2.10 30.87 12.57
N VAL A 93 2.13 30.47 11.29
CA VAL A 93 1.13 29.52 10.74
C VAL A 93 1.23 28.16 11.42
N LEU A 94 2.43 27.63 11.62
CA LEU A 94 2.63 26.36 12.34
C LEU A 94 2.12 26.45 13.79
N ARG A 95 2.39 27.55 14.49
CA ARG A 95 1.85 27.82 15.82
C ARG A 95 0.33 27.88 15.82
N LEU A 96 -0.28 28.57 14.85
CA LEU A 96 -1.73 28.64 14.72
C LEU A 96 -2.34 27.25 14.51
N VAL A 97 -1.78 26.46 13.59
CA VAL A 97 -2.26 25.11 13.29
C VAL A 97 -2.07 24.19 14.50
N ASN A 98 -0.93 24.25 15.18
CA ASN A 98 -0.67 23.47 16.38
C ASN A 98 -1.56 23.92 17.55
N ALA A 99 -1.73 25.22 17.76
CA ALA A 99 -2.60 25.76 18.79
C ALA A 99 -4.04 25.27 18.59
N TYR A 100 -4.51 25.20 17.35
CA TYR A 100 -5.82 24.62 17.04
C TYR A 100 -5.87 23.10 17.27
N ARG A 101 -4.86 22.36 16.80
CA ARG A 101 -4.77 20.89 17.00
C ARG A 101 -4.73 20.49 18.47
N TYR A 102 -4.10 21.31 19.31
CA TYR A 102 -3.97 21.08 20.75
C TYR A 102 -4.83 22.04 21.59
N ALA A 103 -5.79 22.75 20.98
CA ALA A 103 -6.67 23.69 21.70
C ALA A 103 -7.63 22.95 22.62
N GLU A 104 -8.02 21.73 22.22
CA GLU A 104 -8.93 20.90 22.99
C GLU A 104 -8.21 20.39 24.24
N ARG A 105 -8.61 20.93 25.39
CA ARG A 105 -8.20 20.42 26.68
C ARG A 105 -9.16 19.33 27.07
N LEU A 106 -8.68 18.09 27.07
CA LEU A 106 -9.41 16.99 27.70
C LEU A 106 -9.62 17.32 29.17
N SER A 107 -10.84 17.11 29.67
CA SER A 107 -11.07 17.12 31.12
C SER A 107 -10.33 15.95 31.77
N ASP A 108 -10.08 16.03 33.09
CA ASP A 108 -9.48 14.92 33.83
C ASP A 108 -10.31 13.63 33.71
N SER A 109 -11.65 13.77 33.68
CA SER A 109 -12.57 12.64 33.49
C SER A 109 -12.47 12.01 32.09
N GLN A 110 -12.44 12.82 31.03
CA GLN A 110 -12.26 12.33 29.67
C GLN A 110 -10.89 11.69 29.49
N THR A 111 -9.84 12.34 30.01
CA THR A 111 -8.47 11.81 29.98
C THR A 111 -8.39 10.47 30.69
N THR A 112 -9.02 10.33 31.85
CA THR A 112 -9.05 9.07 32.60
C THR A 112 -9.80 7.98 31.81
N LEU A 113 -10.96 8.29 31.25
CA LEU A 113 -11.76 7.33 30.47
C LEU A 113 -11.01 6.83 29.22
N ILE A 114 -10.40 7.75 28.47
CA ILE A 114 -9.61 7.41 27.28
C ILE A 114 -8.37 6.63 27.70
N SER A 115 -7.68 7.06 28.76
CA SER A 115 -6.51 6.36 29.28
C SER A 115 -6.85 4.95 29.75
N GLN A 116 -8.00 4.74 30.41
CA GLN A 116 -8.47 3.41 30.83
C GLN A 116 -8.73 2.53 29.62
N ARG A 117 -9.45 3.06 28.62
CA ARG A 117 -9.69 2.36 27.35
C ARG A 117 -8.39 1.94 26.64
N LEU A 118 -7.34 2.76 26.72
CA LEU A 118 -6.03 2.49 26.12
C LEU A 118 -5.13 1.58 26.96
N GLY A 119 -5.22 1.71 28.28
CA GLY A 119 -4.30 1.11 29.24
C GLY A 119 -4.74 -0.27 29.72
N ASP A 120 -6.05 -0.50 29.83
CA ASP A 120 -6.59 -1.78 30.26
C ASP A 120 -6.28 -2.85 29.21
N ALA A 121 -5.59 -3.90 29.65
CA ALA A 121 -5.20 -5.00 28.80
C ALA A 121 -5.43 -6.36 29.44
N VAL A 122 -5.71 -7.34 28.60
CA VAL A 122 -5.72 -8.76 28.96
C VAL A 122 -4.53 -9.40 28.26
N VAL A 123 -3.67 -10.06 29.03
CA VAL A 123 -2.52 -10.80 28.48
C VAL A 123 -2.88 -12.28 28.44
N VAL A 124 -2.73 -12.88 27.27
CA VAL A 124 -3.14 -14.26 27.02
C VAL A 124 -2.03 -15.06 26.35
N ASP A 125 -2.00 -16.35 26.63
CA ASP A 125 -1.38 -17.32 25.73
C ASP A 125 -2.48 -17.83 24.80
N SER A 126 -2.28 -17.74 23.50
CA SER A 126 -3.32 -18.11 22.53
C SER A 126 -2.82 -19.09 21.48
N VAL A 127 -3.76 -19.87 20.97
CA VAL A 127 -3.57 -20.85 19.92
C VAL A 127 -4.67 -20.66 18.89
N PHE A 128 -4.30 -20.57 17.61
CA PHE A 128 -5.26 -20.54 16.52
C PHE A 128 -5.27 -21.87 15.75
N LEU A 129 -6.39 -22.58 15.84
CA LEU A 129 -6.64 -23.82 15.13
C LEU A 129 -7.21 -23.52 13.75
N SER A 130 -6.34 -23.37 12.75
CA SER A 130 -6.77 -23.14 11.37
C SER A 130 -7.26 -24.44 10.74
N ALA A 131 -8.54 -24.50 10.35
CA ALA A 131 -9.10 -25.65 9.67
C ALA A 131 -8.43 -25.92 8.32
N ARG A 132 -7.95 -24.87 7.64
CA ARG A 132 -7.16 -24.99 6.40
C ARG A 132 -5.82 -25.70 6.62
N ARG A 133 -5.16 -25.54 7.77
CA ARG A 133 -3.91 -26.24 8.08
C ARG A 133 -4.12 -27.64 8.66
N LEU A 134 -5.28 -27.86 9.26
CA LEU A 134 -5.63 -29.07 9.99
C LEU A 134 -6.60 -29.97 9.22
N MET A 135 -6.91 -29.67 7.96
CA MET A 135 -7.83 -30.46 7.14
C MET A 135 -7.29 -31.86 6.88
N ASP A 136 -8.20 -32.84 6.82
CA ASP A 136 -7.85 -34.20 6.42
C ASP A 136 -7.76 -34.28 4.89
N GLU A 137 -6.54 -34.40 4.37
CA GLU A 137 -6.30 -34.51 2.94
C GLU A 137 -6.92 -35.77 2.33
N ARG A 138 -7.13 -36.83 3.13
CA ARG A 138 -7.71 -38.11 2.70
C ARG A 138 -9.21 -38.02 2.43
N LEU A 139 -9.87 -36.99 2.95
CA LEU A 139 -11.29 -36.79 2.73
C LEU A 139 -11.52 -36.32 1.29
N GLU A 140 -12.24 -37.12 0.50
CA GLU A 140 -12.56 -36.79 -0.88
C GLU A 140 -14.01 -36.30 -1.01
N PRO A 141 -14.26 -35.05 -1.41
CA PRO A 141 -15.61 -34.55 -1.64
C PRO A 141 -16.23 -35.19 -2.88
N THR A 142 -17.52 -35.50 -2.80
CA THR A 142 -18.29 -35.94 -3.97
C THR A 142 -18.56 -34.75 -4.91
N PRO A 143 -18.75 -34.99 -6.23
CA PRO A 143 -19.07 -33.92 -7.18
C PRO A 143 -20.35 -33.14 -6.81
N GLU A 144 -21.33 -33.79 -6.18
CA GLU A 144 -22.55 -33.15 -5.72
C GLU A 144 -22.30 -32.18 -4.56
N GLN A 145 -21.44 -32.56 -3.61
CA GLN A 145 -21.04 -31.70 -2.49
C GLN A 145 -20.26 -30.46 -2.97
N LEU A 146 -19.39 -30.63 -3.95
CA LEU A 146 -18.65 -29.52 -4.56
C LEU A 146 -19.61 -28.55 -5.28
N ARG A 147 -20.56 -29.07 -6.05
CA ARG A 147 -21.59 -28.24 -6.70
C ARG A 147 -22.44 -27.49 -5.69
N ALA A 148 -22.89 -28.14 -4.62
CA ALA A 148 -23.66 -27.48 -3.57
C ALA A 148 -22.88 -26.35 -2.89
N LEU A 149 -21.59 -26.57 -2.61
CA LEU A 149 -20.71 -25.53 -2.05
C LEU A 149 -20.54 -24.37 -3.03
N PHE A 150 -20.25 -24.67 -4.30
CA PHE A 150 -20.10 -23.67 -5.36
C PHE A 150 -21.38 -22.84 -5.52
N ASP A 151 -22.54 -23.47 -5.63
CA ASP A 151 -23.82 -22.76 -5.80
C ASP A 151 -24.15 -21.85 -4.62
N THR A 152 -23.73 -22.21 -3.41
CA THR A 152 -23.92 -21.41 -2.20
C THR A 152 -23.03 -20.15 -2.20
N TYR A 153 -21.77 -20.27 -2.62
CA TYR A 153 -20.76 -19.20 -2.49
C TYR A 153 -20.33 -18.54 -3.81
N LYS A 154 -20.93 -18.89 -4.97
CA LYS A 154 -20.55 -18.34 -6.29
C LYS A 154 -20.70 -16.84 -6.44
N SER A 155 -21.62 -16.22 -5.71
CA SER A 155 -21.83 -14.77 -5.71
C SER A 155 -21.09 -14.04 -4.59
N VAL A 156 -20.45 -14.77 -3.67
CA VAL A 156 -19.74 -14.19 -2.54
C VAL A 156 -18.33 -13.85 -2.98
N LYS A 157 -17.88 -12.65 -2.66
CA LYS A 157 -16.50 -12.25 -2.91
C LYS A 157 -15.57 -12.98 -1.95
N LEU A 158 -14.41 -13.38 -2.47
CA LEU A 158 -13.43 -14.07 -1.65
C LEU A 158 -13.02 -13.24 -0.42
N GLY A 159 -12.97 -13.89 0.75
CA GLY A 159 -12.66 -13.26 2.03
C GLY A 159 -13.85 -12.53 2.65
N GLU A 160 -14.97 -12.44 1.94
CA GLU A 160 -16.25 -11.94 2.45
C GLU A 160 -17.18 -13.13 2.77
N GLY A 161 -18.31 -12.84 3.44
CA GLY A 161 -19.26 -13.85 3.88
C GLY A 161 -18.90 -14.53 5.21
N GLU A 162 -19.80 -15.39 5.69
CA GLU A 162 -19.70 -16.02 7.02
C GLU A 162 -18.39 -16.78 7.23
N PHE A 163 -17.92 -17.51 6.20
CA PHE A 163 -16.75 -18.39 6.28
C PHE A 163 -15.50 -17.87 5.54
N GLY A 164 -15.56 -16.64 5.00
CA GLY A 164 -14.51 -16.11 4.12
C GLY A 164 -14.34 -16.89 2.80
N ILE A 165 -15.30 -17.77 2.48
CA ILE A 165 -15.37 -18.54 1.24
C ILE A 165 -16.18 -17.73 0.23
N GLY A 166 -15.63 -17.55 -0.97
CA GLY A 166 -16.30 -16.88 -2.07
C GLY A 166 -15.66 -17.22 -3.40
N TYR A 167 -16.49 -17.33 -4.44
CA TYR A 167 -16.06 -17.67 -5.79
C TYR A 167 -16.42 -16.61 -6.83
N LEU A 168 -16.84 -15.41 -6.40
CA LEU A 168 -17.03 -14.29 -7.32
C LEU A 168 -15.70 -14.00 -8.03
N LEU A 169 -15.72 -14.07 -9.36
CA LEU A 169 -14.51 -13.88 -10.15
C LEU A 169 -14.14 -12.39 -10.11
N PRO A 170 -12.91 -12.04 -9.71
CA PRO A 170 -12.45 -10.65 -9.72
C PRO A 170 -12.26 -10.15 -11.17
N PRO A 171 -12.03 -8.83 -11.34
CA PRO A 171 -11.53 -8.30 -12.60
C PRO A 171 -10.25 -9.04 -13.00
N ARG A 172 -10.19 -9.46 -14.25
CA ARG A 172 -9.15 -10.35 -14.75
C ARG A 172 -8.88 -10.09 -16.23
N ILE A 173 -7.66 -10.37 -16.65
CA ILE A 173 -7.21 -10.15 -18.03
C ILE A 173 -6.45 -11.36 -18.58
N LYS A 174 -6.35 -11.41 -19.91
CA LYS A 174 -5.39 -12.24 -20.63
C LYS A 174 -4.32 -11.32 -21.20
N LEU A 175 -3.07 -11.78 -21.24
CA LEU A 175 -1.93 -10.90 -21.52
C LEU A 175 -0.89 -11.61 -22.39
N GLU A 176 -0.29 -10.87 -23.30
CA GLU A 176 0.97 -11.25 -23.94
C GLU A 176 2.02 -10.15 -23.72
N TRP A 177 3.29 -10.51 -23.58
CA TRP A 177 4.37 -9.53 -23.47
C TRP A 177 5.70 -10.06 -24.01
N ILE A 178 6.58 -9.12 -24.36
CA ILE A 178 7.97 -9.35 -24.75
C ILE A 178 8.90 -8.69 -23.73
N GLU A 179 9.95 -9.40 -23.34
CA GLU A 179 10.97 -8.97 -22.39
C GLU A 179 12.29 -8.67 -23.10
N LEU A 180 12.76 -7.43 -22.97
CA LEU A 180 14.12 -7.04 -23.36
C LEU A 180 15.01 -6.98 -22.11
N SER A 181 15.81 -8.02 -21.91
CA SER A 181 16.70 -8.11 -20.74
C SER A 181 18.09 -7.54 -21.03
N PRO A 182 18.51 -6.44 -20.37
CA PRO A 182 19.85 -5.89 -20.55
C PRO A 182 20.92 -6.86 -20.02
N ARG A 183 20.58 -7.70 -19.04
CA ARG A 183 21.50 -8.72 -18.52
C ARG A 183 21.83 -9.77 -19.58
N LEU A 184 20.82 -10.35 -20.22
CA LEU A 184 21.03 -11.36 -21.25
C LEU A 184 21.76 -10.78 -22.47
N MET A 185 21.43 -9.55 -22.87
CA MET A 185 22.15 -8.87 -23.96
C MET A 185 23.60 -8.54 -23.57
N ARG A 186 23.83 -8.11 -22.31
CA ARG A 186 25.17 -7.86 -21.81
C ARG A 186 26.01 -9.12 -21.86
N ASP A 187 25.48 -10.26 -21.44
CA ASP A 187 26.23 -11.53 -21.41
C ASP A 187 26.70 -11.96 -22.81
N ALA A 188 25.95 -11.61 -23.85
CA ALA A 188 26.31 -11.88 -25.25
C ALA A 188 27.38 -10.95 -25.83
N ILE A 189 27.60 -9.77 -25.24
CA ILE A 189 28.60 -8.81 -25.75
C ILE A 189 30.00 -9.25 -25.32
N THR A 190 30.85 -9.52 -26.32
CA THR A 190 32.28 -9.80 -26.14
C THR A 190 33.10 -8.62 -26.63
N ILE A 191 33.95 -8.06 -25.75
CA ILE A 191 34.87 -6.98 -26.13
C ILE A 191 36.19 -7.60 -26.62
N SER A 192 36.68 -7.14 -27.77
CA SER A 192 37.95 -7.62 -28.30
C SER A 192 39.12 -7.04 -27.50
N LEU A 193 40.21 -7.82 -27.37
CA LEU A 193 41.43 -7.36 -26.68
C LEU A 193 42.00 -6.10 -27.34
N LEU A 194 41.92 -6.03 -28.68
CA LEU A 194 42.40 -4.89 -29.46
C LEU A 194 41.64 -3.60 -29.11
N ASP A 195 40.32 -3.67 -29.00
CA ASP A 195 39.48 -2.52 -28.66
C ASP A 195 39.71 -2.06 -27.22
N ALA A 196 39.89 -3.01 -26.29
CA ALA A 196 40.27 -2.72 -24.92
C ALA A 196 41.64 -2.02 -24.83
N THR A 197 42.66 -2.52 -25.54
CA THR A 197 44.00 -1.89 -25.57
C THR A 197 43.95 -0.51 -26.23
N LYS A 198 43.17 -0.33 -27.29
CA LYS A 198 43.00 0.97 -27.95
C LYS A 198 42.33 1.99 -27.03
N HIS A 199 41.26 1.58 -26.34
CA HIS A 199 40.56 2.45 -25.38
C HIS A 199 41.47 2.84 -24.20
N TRP A 200 42.29 1.90 -23.73
CA TRP A 200 43.31 2.16 -22.70
C TRP A 200 44.34 3.21 -23.15
N GLN A 201 44.92 3.05 -24.34
CA GLN A 201 45.91 3.98 -24.89
C GLN A 201 45.32 5.39 -25.11
N GLN A 202 44.07 5.47 -25.55
CA GLN A 202 43.39 6.75 -25.81
C GLN A 202 42.97 7.47 -24.52
N ASN A 203 42.81 6.76 -23.41
CA ASN A 203 42.34 7.30 -22.13
C ASN A 203 43.38 7.12 -21.01
N ARG A 204 44.67 7.27 -21.34
CA ARG A 204 45.79 7.03 -20.41
C ARG A 204 45.73 7.90 -19.15
N ASP A 205 45.17 9.10 -19.26
CA ASP A 205 45.01 10.02 -18.12
C ASP A 205 43.99 9.50 -17.08
N ARG A 206 43.00 8.70 -17.51
CA ARG A 206 42.01 8.05 -16.64
C ARG A 206 42.46 6.68 -16.14
N PHE A 207 43.34 6.03 -16.89
CA PHE A 207 43.83 4.67 -16.65
C PHE A 207 45.37 4.70 -16.59
N PRO A 208 45.98 5.12 -15.47
CA PRO A 208 47.43 5.30 -15.34
C PRO A 208 48.22 4.00 -15.09
N GLY A 209 47.56 2.89 -14.72
CA GLY A 209 48.16 1.61 -14.35
C GLY A 209 48.69 0.78 -15.52
N GLU A 210 49.06 -0.48 -15.29
CA GLU A 210 49.36 -1.41 -16.39
C GLU A 210 48.06 -1.97 -16.98
N PHE A 211 48.04 -2.25 -18.29
CA PHE A 211 46.83 -2.71 -18.98
C PHE A 211 46.18 -3.92 -18.31
N GLU A 212 46.95 -4.93 -17.90
CA GLU A 212 46.41 -6.13 -17.25
C GLU A 212 45.70 -5.83 -15.92
N ALA A 213 46.15 -4.81 -15.18
CA ALA A 213 45.52 -4.40 -13.93
C ALA A 213 44.21 -3.62 -14.15
N GLU A 214 44.09 -2.89 -15.27
CA GLU A 214 42.94 -2.04 -15.58
C GLU A 214 41.96 -2.68 -16.56
N ARG A 215 42.36 -3.81 -17.18
CA ARG A 215 41.64 -4.51 -18.24
C ARG A 215 40.17 -4.79 -17.88
N ALA A 216 39.91 -5.35 -16.71
CA ALA A 216 38.56 -5.69 -16.28
C ALA A 216 37.65 -4.45 -16.17
N THR A 217 38.20 -3.31 -15.74
CA THR A 217 37.46 -2.04 -15.66
C THR A 217 37.16 -1.50 -17.06
N ILE A 218 38.14 -1.54 -17.96
CA ILE A 218 38.03 -1.04 -19.34
C ILE A 218 37.05 -1.90 -20.15
N GLU A 219 37.16 -3.22 -20.05
CA GLU A 219 36.21 -4.15 -20.66
C GLU A 219 34.80 -3.90 -20.15
N ASN A 220 34.61 -3.64 -18.85
CA ASN A 220 33.30 -3.30 -18.29
C ASN A 220 32.75 -1.96 -18.77
N GLU A 221 33.58 -0.92 -18.94
CA GLU A 221 33.16 0.39 -19.47
C GLU A 221 32.73 0.25 -20.94
N LEU A 222 33.57 -0.39 -21.78
CA LEU A 222 33.26 -0.65 -23.18
C LEU A 222 32.01 -1.52 -23.34
N LYS A 223 31.87 -2.57 -22.52
CA LYS A 223 30.71 -3.46 -22.53
C LYS A 223 29.42 -2.75 -22.11
N THR A 224 29.52 -1.75 -21.23
CA THR A 224 28.37 -0.92 -20.84
C THR A 224 27.96 0.04 -21.95
N ALA A 225 28.93 0.70 -22.59
CA ALA A 225 28.67 1.59 -23.72
C ALA A 225 28.08 0.84 -24.92
N GLU A 226 28.58 -0.37 -25.20
CA GLU A 226 28.05 -1.20 -26.29
C GLU A 226 26.67 -1.77 -25.96
N LEU A 227 26.45 -2.18 -24.71
CA LEU A 227 25.13 -2.61 -24.25
C LEU A 227 24.08 -1.51 -24.46
N GLU A 228 24.39 -0.26 -24.15
CA GLU A 228 23.45 0.84 -24.34
C GLU A 228 23.05 1.01 -25.82
N LYS A 229 24.00 0.91 -26.76
CA LYS A 229 23.69 0.98 -28.20
C LYS A 229 22.87 -0.20 -28.68
N VAL A 230 23.25 -1.42 -28.29
CA VAL A 230 22.55 -2.66 -28.64
C VAL A 230 21.12 -2.61 -28.10
N PHE A 231 20.97 -2.21 -26.83
CA PHE A 231 19.68 -2.13 -26.16
C PHE A 231 18.77 -1.07 -26.79
N ASN A 232 19.30 0.13 -27.09
CA ASN A 232 18.55 1.18 -27.79
C ASN A 232 18.09 0.73 -29.19
N THR A 233 18.91 -0.07 -29.88
CA THR A 233 18.54 -0.63 -31.19
C THR A 233 17.40 -1.63 -31.05
N ALA A 234 17.51 -2.56 -30.09
CA ALA A 234 16.45 -3.52 -29.79
C ALA A 234 15.13 -2.81 -29.43
N GLU A 235 15.21 -1.78 -28.58
CA GLU A 235 14.05 -0.96 -28.19
C GLU A 235 13.42 -0.24 -29.40
N SER A 236 14.25 0.32 -30.28
CA SER A 236 13.79 1.04 -31.47
C SER A 236 13.02 0.13 -32.44
N VAL A 237 13.43 -1.14 -32.57
CA VAL A 237 12.78 -2.13 -33.43
C VAL A 237 11.40 -2.47 -32.88
N VAL A 238 11.29 -2.80 -31.59
CA VAL A 238 10.00 -3.11 -30.97
C VAL A 238 9.04 -1.92 -31.09
N ARG A 239 9.49 -0.71 -30.75
CA ARG A 239 8.66 0.49 -30.87
C ARG A 239 8.23 0.76 -32.31
N ALA A 240 9.13 0.62 -33.28
CA ALA A 240 8.83 0.88 -34.68
C ALA A 240 7.77 -0.09 -35.24
N GLU A 241 7.86 -1.37 -34.91
CA GLU A 241 6.89 -2.38 -35.32
C GLU A 241 5.50 -2.12 -34.74
N ILE A 242 5.42 -1.81 -33.45
CA ILE A 242 4.13 -1.51 -32.82
C ILE A 242 3.55 -0.21 -33.38
N LEU A 243 4.35 0.86 -33.50
CA LEU A 243 3.89 2.13 -34.06
C LEU A 243 3.45 1.99 -35.51
N ALA A 244 4.12 1.17 -36.32
CA ALA A 244 3.72 0.91 -37.70
C ALA A 244 2.32 0.29 -37.80
N ALA A 245 1.95 -0.57 -36.85
CA ALA A 245 0.62 -1.19 -36.80
C ALA A 245 -0.45 -0.28 -36.18
N VAL A 246 -0.11 0.49 -35.13
CA VAL A 246 -1.08 1.26 -34.32
C VAL A 246 -1.33 2.67 -34.88
N ARG A 247 -0.32 3.31 -35.49
CA ARG A 247 -0.44 4.69 -36.03
C ARG A 247 -1.54 4.86 -37.08
N PRO A 248 -1.81 3.90 -37.99
CA PRO A 248 -2.87 4.03 -38.98
C PRO A 248 -4.30 3.92 -38.41
N LEU A 249 -4.45 3.50 -37.15
CA LEU A 249 -5.77 3.30 -36.54
C LEU A 249 -6.44 4.64 -36.24
N GLU A 250 -7.74 4.69 -36.49
CA GLU A 250 -8.59 5.83 -36.12
C GLU A 250 -8.62 5.98 -34.59
N GLN A 251 -8.67 7.23 -34.14
CA GLN A 251 -8.71 7.58 -32.71
C GLN A 251 -10.12 7.97 -32.30
N ASP A 252 -10.56 7.45 -31.16
CA ASP A 252 -11.78 7.83 -30.47
C ASP A 252 -11.40 8.27 -29.05
N GLY A 253 -11.22 9.58 -28.85
CA GLY A 253 -10.62 10.13 -27.64
C GLY A 253 -9.19 9.62 -27.43
N ASP A 254 -8.92 9.06 -26.24
CA ASP A 254 -7.62 8.45 -25.89
C ASP A 254 -7.48 6.99 -26.39
N TYR A 255 -8.49 6.46 -27.09
CA TYR A 255 -8.56 5.05 -27.51
C TYR A 255 -8.46 4.85 -29.02
N LYS A 256 -8.23 3.60 -29.43
CA LYS A 256 -8.15 3.20 -30.84
C LYS A 256 -9.38 2.43 -31.28
N VAL A 257 -9.88 2.76 -32.47
CA VAL A 257 -10.93 1.97 -33.12
C VAL A 257 -10.27 0.80 -33.86
N LEU A 258 -10.54 -0.42 -33.39
CA LEU A 258 -9.96 -1.63 -33.95
C LEU A 258 -10.78 -2.11 -35.16
N PRO A 259 -10.17 -2.34 -36.33
CA PRO A 259 -10.87 -2.90 -37.48
C PRO A 259 -11.23 -4.37 -37.24
N SER A 260 -12.24 -4.87 -37.95
CA SER A 260 -12.69 -6.28 -37.82
C SER A 260 -11.60 -7.32 -38.16
N ASP A 261 -10.60 -6.95 -38.96
CA ASP A 261 -9.45 -7.79 -39.31
C ASP A 261 -8.20 -7.54 -38.43
N TRP A 262 -8.35 -6.83 -37.31
CA TRP A 262 -7.24 -6.46 -36.43
C TRP A 262 -6.45 -7.67 -35.92
N ALA A 263 -7.11 -8.79 -35.64
CA ALA A 263 -6.44 -10.01 -35.17
C ALA A 263 -5.35 -10.52 -36.15
N SER A 264 -5.46 -10.23 -37.44
CA SER A 264 -4.45 -10.57 -38.46
C SER A 264 -3.40 -9.47 -38.69
N LYS A 265 -3.69 -8.24 -38.25
CA LYS A 265 -2.81 -7.07 -38.37
C LYS A 265 -2.04 -6.75 -37.10
N LYS A 266 -2.48 -7.28 -35.95
CA LYS A 266 -1.86 -7.01 -34.67
C LYS A 266 -0.38 -7.44 -34.70
N PRO A 267 0.52 -6.67 -34.07
CA PRO A 267 1.91 -7.05 -33.94
C PRO A 267 2.07 -8.42 -33.27
N ASP A 268 2.94 -9.26 -33.83
CA ASP A 268 3.28 -10.57 -33.29
C ASP A 268 4.62 -10.48 -32.53
N PHE A 269 4.57 -10.65 -31.21
CA PHE A 269 5.77 -10.56 -30.34
C PHE A 269 6.82 -11.62 -30.67
N VAL A 270 6.44 -12.81 -31.15
CA VAL A 270 7.41 -13.83 -31.54
C VAL A 270 8.19 -13.36 -32.76
N ARG A 271 7.49 -12.87 -33.80
CA ARG A 271 8.14 -12.30 -34.99
C ARG A 271 8.96 -11.05 -34.69
N MET A 272 8.52 -10.22 -33.74
CA MET A 272 9.28 -9.05 -33.31
C MET A 272 10.57 -9.45 -32.60
N ALA A 273 10.56 -10.48 -31.77
CA ALA A 273 11.76 -10.99 -31.12
C ALA A 273 12.82 -11.42 -32.15
N ASP A 274 12.42 -12.11 -33.22
CA ASP A 274 13.33 -12.48 -34.32
C ASP A 274 13.89 -11.25 -35.06
N ARG A 275 13.06 -10.23 -35.31
CA ARG A 275 13.50 -8.97 -35.94
C ARG A 275 14.49 -8.21 -35.07
N VAL A 276 14.31 -8.21 -33.75
CA VAL A 276 15.25 -7.60 -32.80
C VAL A 276 16.63 -8.24 -32.91
N VAL A 277 16.70 -9.58 -32.93
CA VAL A 277 17.97 -10.31 -33.09
C VAL A 277 18.63 -9.96 -34.43
N ALA A 278 17.87 -9.98 -35.53
CA ALA A 278 18.39 -9.66 -36.86
C ALA A 278 18.93 -8.23 -36.95
N ALA A 279 18.19 -7.25 -36.44
CA ALA A 279 18.58 -5.84 -36.49
C ALA A 279 19.82 -5.54 -35.63
N VAL A 280 19.93 -6.17 -34.45
CA VAL A 280 21.12 -6.03 -33.59
C VAL A 280 22.34 -6.67 -34.24
N GLN A 281 22.18 -7.85 -34.85
CA GLN A 281 23.27 -8.52 -35.57
C GLN A 281 23.73 -7.70 -36.79
N GLU A 282 22.80 -7.11 -37.55
CA GLU A 282 23.11 -6.28 -38.72
C GLU A 282 23.80 -4.96 -38.32
N SER A 283 23.31 -4.30 -37.26
CA SER A 283 23.79 -2.97 -36.87
C SER A 283 25.08 -3.00 -36.06
N HIS A 284 25.26 -4.00 -35.19
CA HIS A 284 26.36 -4.05 -34.21
C HIS A 284 27.24 -5.29 -34.36
N GLY A 285 26.86 -6.27 -35.20
CA GLY A 285 27.61 -7.51 -35.36
C GLY A 285 27.52 -8.47 -34.16
N VAL A 286 26.65 -8.20 -33.19
CA VAL A 286 26.50 -8.97 -31.95
C VAL A 286 25.32 -9.94 -32.05
N THR A 287 25.56 -11.22 -31.73
CA THR A 287 24.50 -12.23 -31.65
C THR A 287 23.92 -12.27 -30.24
N ILE A 288 22.77 -11.64 -30.03
CA ILE A 288 22.04 -11.67 -28.75
C ILE A 288 21.08 -12.87 -28.65
N PRO A 289 20.75 -13.34 -27.45
CA PRO A 289 19.65 -14.29 -27.25
C PRO A 289 18.33 -13.69 -27.72
N THR A 290 17.45 -14.54 -28.27
CA THR A 290 16.09 -14.12 -28.66
C THR A 290 15.34 -13.60 -27.42
N PRO A 291 14.76 -12.39 -27.48
CA PRO A 291 13.91 -11.87 -26.41
C PRO A 291 12.80 -12.86 -26.01
N ALA A 292 12.56 -12.99 -24.70
CA ALA A 292 11.54 -13.90 -24.21
C ALA A 292 10.14 -13.32 -24.49
N VAL A 293 9.25 -14.15 -25.03
CA VAL A 293 7.86 -13.81 -25.31
C VAL A 293 6.97 -14.73 -24.50
N TYR A 294 6.02 -14.14 -23.79
CA TYR A 294 5.10 -14.85 -22.91
C TYR A 294 3.69 -14.57 -23.38
N ILE A 295 2.92 -15.63 -23.63
CA ILE A 295 1.53 -15.55 -24.08
C ILE A 295 0.67 -16.27 -23.02
N ARG A 296 -0.25 -15.53 -22.42
CA ARG A 296 -1.19 -15.99 -21.39
C ARG A 296 -2.61 -15.75 -21.88
N ASP A 297 -3.01 -16.54 -22.88
CA ASP A 297 -4.31 -16.50 -23.54
C ASP A 297 -5.28 -17.60 -23.06
N SER A 298 -4.75 -18.67 -22.46
CA SER A 298 -5.49 -19.80 -21.91
C SER A 298 -5.99 -19.53 -20.49
N ASN A 299 -5.19 -18.83 -19.68
CA ASN A 299 -5.47 -18.59 -18.27
C ASN A 299 -5.80 -17.12 -18.01
N TRP A 300 -6.84 -16.89 -17.23
CA TRP A 300 -7.16 -15.56 -16.73
C TRP A 300 -6.21 -15.18 -15.59
N LEU A 301 -5.73 -13.93 -15.62
CA LEU A 301 -4.86 -13.36 -14.60
C LEU A 301 -5.61 -12.25 -13.86
N ASP A 302 -5.79 -12.43 -12.55
CA ASP A 302 -6.28 -11.39 -11.66
C ASP A 302 -5.11 -10.55 -11.09
N GLY A 303 -5.41 -9.56 -10.24
CA GLY A 303 -4.39 -8.67 -9.67
C GLY A 303 -3.28 -9.41 -8.90
N GLY A 304 -3.63 -10.47 -8.17
CA GLY A 304 -2.67 -11.31 -7.45
C GLY A 304 -1.80 -12.12 -8.40
N SER A 305 -2.41 -12.76 -9.40
CA SER A 305 -1.71 -13.56 -10.41
C SER A 305 -0.79 -12.73 -11.29
N LEU A 306 -1.13 -11.46 -11.55
CA LEU A 306 -0.27 -10.52 -12.25
C LEU A 306 0.98 -10.19 -11.43
N LEU A 307 0.84 -9.98 -10.12
CA LEU A 307 1.96 -9.69 -9.22
C LEU A 307 2.95 -10.86 -9.13
N SER A 308 2.45 -12.10 -9.19
CA SER A 308 3.29 -13.30 -9.10
C SER A 308 4.03 -13.64 -10.40
N GLN A 309 3.82 -12.91 -11.50
CA GLN A 309 4.52 -13.17 -12.75
C GLN A 309 6.03 -12.87 -12.61
N PRO A 310 6.92 -13.82 -12.95
CA PRO A 310 8.37 -13.58 -12.91
C PRO A 310 8.77 -12.38 -13.77
N GLY A 311 9.65 -11.53 -13.24
CA GLY A 311 10.07 -10.30 -13.91
C GLY A 311 8.97 -9.22 -13.90
N ILE A 312 8.06 -9.29 -14.87
CA ILE A 312 7.04 -8.26 -15.15
C ILE A 312 6.12 -7.97 -13.96
N GLY A 313 5.85 -8.94 -13.08
CA GLY A 313 4.98 -8.76 -11.91
C GLY A 313 5.44 -7.65 -10.96
N SER A 314 6.75 -7.44 -10.90
CA SER A 314 7.39 -6.41 -10.07
C SER A 314 7.71 -5.11 -10.83
N SER A 315 7.36 -5.06 -12.12
CA SER A 315 7.71 -3.92 -12.98
C SER A 315 6.83 -2.70 -12.71
N THR A 316 7.37 -1.53 -13.06
CA THR A 316 6.72 -0.25 -12.83
C THR A 316 6.71 0.62 -14.08
N PHE A 317 5.74 1.52 -14.17
CA PHE A 317 5.65 2.55 -15.18
C PHE A 317 5.66 3.92 -14.50
N ARG A 318 6.46 4.85 -15.02
CA ARG A 318 6.53 6.22 -14.52
C ARG A 318 5.78 7.17 -15.46
N TYR A 319 4.79 7.87 -14.92
CA TYR A 319 4.04 8.89 -15.64
C TYR A 319 4.08 10.21 -14.86
N GLY A 320 4.71 11.24 -15.44
CA GLY A 320 4.93 12.51 -14.76
C GLY A 320 5.76 12.34 -13.48
N ARG A 321 5.16 12.60 -12.32
CA ARG A 321 5.78 12.42 -10.99
C ARG A 321 5.33 11.14 -10.28
N GLU A 322 4.37 10.41 -10.86
CA GLU A 322 3.79 9.22 -10.27
C GLU A 322 4.42 7.95 -10.83
N THR A 323 4.35 6.87 -10.06
CA THR A 323 4.82 5.54 -10.47
C THR A 323 3.68 4.57 -10.22
N ALA A 324 3.21 3.92 -11.27
CA ALA A 324 2.22 2.86 -11.21
C ALA A 324 2.92 1.50 -11.27
N ASN A 325 2.47 0.54 -10.45
CA ASN A 325 2.93 -0.84 -10.57
C ASN A 325 2.16 -1.55 -11.69
N PHE A 326 2.77 -2.61 -12.24
CA PHE A 326 2.18 -3.38 -13.33
C PHE A 326 0.78 -3.93 -13.04
N PRO A 327 0.50 -4.60 -11.89
CA PRO A 327 -0.83 -5.14 -11.63
C PRO A 327 -1.92 -4.06 -11.57
N GLN A 328 -1.63 -2.91 -10.94
CA GLN A 328 -2.57 -1.79 -10.88
C GLN A 328 -2.81 -1.22 -12.27
N LEU A 329 -1.76 -1.03 -13.07
CA LEU A 329 -1.87 -0.53 -14.44
C LEU A 329 -2.79 -1.41 -15.29
N MET A 330 -2.59 -2.73 -15.24
CA MET A 330 -3.38 -3.68 -16.02
C MET A 330 -4.88 -3.63 -15.69
N MET A 331 -5.21 -3.34 -14.44
CA MET A 331 -6.60 -3.22 -13.98
C MET A 331 -7.26 -1.87 -14.35
N THR A 332 -6.52 -0.94 -14.96
CA THR A 332 -7.06 0.34 -15.49
C THR A 332 -7.45 0.27 -16.97
N VAL A 333 -7.42 -0.91 -17.57
CA VAL A 333 -7.83 -1.11 -18.97
C VAL A 333 -9.29 -0.69 -19.16
N ARG A 334 -9.60 -0.09 -20.32
CA ARG A 334 -10.90 0.50 -20.65
C ARG A 334 -12.08 -0.43 -20.33
N GLU A 335 -11.94 -1.69 -20.71
CA GLU A 335 -12.95 -2.73 -20.58
C GLU A 335 -13.26 -3.09 -19.10
N LEU A 336 -12.39 -2.72 -18.15
CA LEU A 336 -12.59 -2.92 -16.72
C LEU A 336 -12.92 -1.63 -15.98
N ALA A 337 -12.16 -0.56 -16.23
CA ALA A 337 -12.18 0.68 -15.45
C ALA A 337 -12.97 1.82 -16.12
N GLY A 338 -13.40 1.66 -17.37
CA GLY A 338 -14.01 2.75 -18.15
C GLY A 338 -12.97 3.71 -18.69
N ASP A 339 -13.20 5.02 -18.58
CA ASP A 339 -12.27 6.02 -19.11
C ASP A 339 -11.01 6.16 -18.24
N SER A 340 -9.83 5.92 -18.83
CA SER A 340 -8.53 5.96 -18.19
C SER A 340 -7.60 6.94 -18.93
N VAL A 341 -6.90 7.78 -18.16
CA VAL A 341 -5.93 8.77 -18.67
C VAL A 341 -4.78 8.10 -19.45
N LEU A 342 -4.55 6.81 -19.23
CA LEU A 342 -3.46 6.07 -19.86
C LEU A 342 -3.86 5.44 -21.21
N GLY A 343 -5.13 5.55 -21.63
CA GLY A 343 -5.60 5.05 -22.93
C GLY A 343 -5.42 3.54 -23.12
N LEU A 344 -5.37 2.77 -22.02
CA LEU A 344 -5.10 1.33 -22.07
C LEU A 344 -6.35 0.57 -22.53
N GLN A 345 -6.20 -0.28 -23.54
CA GLN A 345 -7.32 -0.96 -24.21
C GLN A 345 -6.96 -2.41 -24.58
N VAL A 346 -7.94 -3.31 -24.57
CA VAL A 346 -7.78 -4.67 -25.10
C VAL A 346 -7.39 -4.63 -26.58
N GLY A 347 -6.41 -5.45 -26.94
CA GLY A 347 -5.95 -5.68 -28.30
C GLY A 347 -4.93 -4.66 -28.83
N VAL A 348 -4.67 -3.57 -28.10
CA VAL A 348 -3.69 -2.54 -28.49
C VAL A 348 -2.37 -2.78 -27.74
N PRO A 349 -1.25 -3.07 -28.42
CA PRO A 349 0.04 -3.22 -27.75
C PRO A 349 0.55 -1.88 -27.21
N SER A 350 1.24 -1.90 -26.06
CA SER A 350 1.79 -0.71 -25.44
C SER A 350 3.03 -0.20 -26.19
N THR A 351 3.01 1.05 -26.66
CA THR A 351 4.19 1.76 -27.20
C THR A 351 4.79 2.72 -26.20
N ASP A 352 3.93 3.50 -25.56
CA ASP A 352 4.33 4.60 -24.69
C ASP A 352 4.29 4.19 -23.21
N LEU A 353 3.56 3.11 -22.91
CA LEU A 353 3.48 2.48 -21.59
C LEU A 353 4.51 1.35 -21.46
N VAL A 354 5.80 1.70 -21.45
CA VAL A 354 6.88 0.72 -21.31
C VAL A 354 7.17 0.46 -19.84
N LEU A 355 7.00 -0.78 -19.40
CA LEU A 355 7.26 -1.18 -18.02
C LEU A 355 8.76 -1.44 -17.81
N GLU A 356 9.26 -1.03 -16.65
CA GLU A 356 10.65 -1.24 -16.22
C GLU A 356 10.71 -2.20 -15.04
N GLY A 357 11.48 -3.28 -15.17
CA GLY A 357 11.80 -4.19 -14.08
C GLY A 357 12.93 -3.66 -13.18
N ASN A 358 13.11 -4.28 -12.01
CA ASN A 358 14.18 -3.91 -11.06
C ASN A 358 15.60 -4.10 -11.65
N ASP A 359 15.74 -4.99 -12.62
CA ASP A 359 16.96 -5.27 -13.38
C ASP A 359 17.13 -4.36 -14.62
N ARG A 360 16.27 -3.34 -14.76
CA ARG A 360 16.14 -2.47 -15.93
C ARG A 360 15.68 -3.18 -17.22
N SER A 361 15.12 -4.38 -17.11
CA SER A 361 14.42 -5.02 -18.23
C SER A 361 13.23 -4.18 -18.67
N ARG A 362 13.02 -4.09 -19.99
CA ARG A 362 11.89 -3.37 -20.58
C ARG A 362 10.84 -4.37 -21.03
N TYR A 363 9.59 -4.15 -20.65
CA TYR A 363 8.46 -4.98 -21.05
C TYR A 363 7.47 -4.19 -21.89
N TYR A 364 7.16 -4.76 -23.05
CA TYR A 364 6.08 -4.32 -23.93
C TYR A 364 5.00 -5.38 -23.90
N PHE A 365 3.73 -4.98 -23.85
CA PHE A 365 2.64 -5.90 -23.58
C PHE A 365 1.39 -5.56 -24.38
N THR A 366 0.53 -6.55 -24.57
CA THR A 366 -0.80 -6.41 -25.16
C THR A 366 -1.78 -7.13 -24.26
N ILE A 367 -2.82 -6.43 -23.81
CA ILE A 367 -3.94 -7.08 -23.14
C ILE A 367 -4.77 -7.78 -24.22
N LEU A 368 -4.88 -9.10 -24.13
CA LEU A 368 -5.55 -9.93 -25.12
C LEU A 368 -7.07 -9.96 -24.92
N ASP A 369 -7.50 -9.94 -23.67
CA ASP A 369 -8.90 -10.01 -23.27
C ASP A 369 -9.05 -9.45 -21.86
N ALA A 370 -10.25 -8.98 -21.51
CA ALA A 370 -10.55 -8.44 -20.19
C ALA A 370 -11.98 -8.80 -19.78
N ALA A 371 -12.14 -9.28 -18.55
CA ALA A 371 -13.43 -9.63 -17.98
C ALA A 371 -13.62 -8.94 -16.64
N ALA A 372 -14.70 -8.16 -16.53
CA ALA A 372 -15.12 -7.53 -15.29
C ALA A 372 -15.54 -8.56 -14.24
N THR A 373 -15.73 -8.07 -13.01
CA THR A 373 -16.27 -8.87 -11.90
C THR A 373 -17.54 -9.57 -12.33
N SER A 374 -17.56 -10.90 -12.20
CA SER A 374 -18.65 -11.73 -12.69
C SER A 374 -18.85 -12.97 -11.82
N VAL A 375 -20.09 -13.46 -11.77
CA VAL A 375 -20.40 -14.73 -11.14
C VAL A 375 -19.97 -15.85 -12.09
N PRO A 376 -19.19 -16.85 -11.65
CA PRO A 376 -18.85 -18.01 -12.48
C PRO A 376 -20.12 -18.82 -12.82
N ASN A 377 -20.20 -19.35 -14.03
CA ASN A 377 -21.34 -20.16 -14.45
C ASN A 377 -21.18 -21.62 -14.00
N SER A 378 -19.94 -22.09 -13.90
CA SER A 378 -19.59 -23.44 -13.50
C SER A 378 -18.34 -23.48 -12.61
N PRO A 379 -18.12 -24.57 -11.86
CA PRO A 379 -16.87 -24.79 -11.13
C PRO A 379 -15.62 -24.78 -12.02
N ASP A 380 -15.77 -25.12 -13.30
CA ASP A 380 -14.65 -25.13 -14.26
C ASP A 380 -14.23 -23.71 -14.67
N ASP A 381 -15.06 -22.69 -14.41
CA ASP A 381 -14.74 -21.29 -14.69
C ASP A 381 -13.84 -20.66 -13.60
N LEU A 382 -13.56 -21.39 -12.51
CA LEU A 382 -12.74 -20.89 -11.41
C LEU A 382 -11.28 -20.76 -11.84
N ILE A 383 -10.62 -19.69 -11.38
CA ILE A 383 -9.19 -19.45 -11.60
C ILE A 383 -8.35 -20.59 -11.00
N GLU A 384 -8.78 -21.12 -9.85
CA GLU A 384 -8.15 -22.23 -9.14
C GLU A 384 -9.19 -23.34 -8.90
N PRO A 385 -9.26 -24.38 -9.76
CA PRO A 385 -10.29 -25.41 -9.67
C PRO A 385 -10.17 -26.27 -8.39
N ASP A 386 -8.93 -26.55 -7.95
CA ASP A 386 -8.65 -27.35 -6.76
C ASP A 386 -9.09 -26.66 -5.45
N ARG A 387 -9.29 -25.35 -5.51
CA ARG A 387 -9.72 -24.53 -4.38
C ARG A 387 -11.05 -24.99 -3.79
N LEU A 388 -12.00 -25.40 -4.63
CA LEU A 388 -13.33 -25.81 -4.20
C LEU A 388 -13.25 -27.04 -3.28
N ALA A 389 -12.40 -28.00 -3.62
CA ALA A 389 -12.15 -29.17 -2.79
C ALA A 389 -11.44 -28.79 -1.48
N ALA A 390 -10.44 -27.91 -1.53
CA ALA A 390 -9.74 -27.44 -0.34
C ALA A 390 -10.66 -26.67 0.62
N ASP A 391 -11.50 -25.76 0.11
CA ASP A 391 -12.48 -25.02 0.89
C ASP A 391 -13.52 -25.95 1.53
N TRP A 392 -13.98 -26.97 0.80
CA TRP A 392 -14.91 -27.96 1.35
C TRP A 392 -14.27 -28.75 2.51
N LYS A 393 -13.03 -29.23 2.35
CA LYS A 393 -12.30 -29.96 3.41
C LYS A 393 -12.07 -29.07 4.63
N ALA A 394 -11.69 -27.80 4.40
CA ALA A 394 -11.51 -26.83 5.47
C ALA A 394 -12.83 -26.55 6.20
N LEU A 395 -13.97 -26.50 5.50
CA LEU A 395 -15.29 -26.31 6.11
C LEU A 395 -15.69 -27.51 6.97
N GLN A 396 -15.46 -28.74 6.52
CA GLN A 396 -15.70 -29.93 7.36
C GLN A 396 -14.84 -29.90 8.61
N ARG A 397 -13.55 -29.62 8.45
CA ARG A 397 -12.63 -29.53 9.58
C ARG A 397 -13.03 -28.41 10.55
N TYR A 398 -13.49 -27.27 10.05
CA TYR A 398 -14.00 -26.19 10.88
C TYR A 398 -15.19 -26.65 11.74
N ARG A 399 -16.15 -27.37 11.15
CA ARG A 399 -17.30 -27.93 11.88
C ARG A 399 -16.89 -28.94 12.96
N GLU A 400 -15.88 -29.75 12.69
CA GLU A 400 -15.32 -30.66 13.70
C GLU A 400 -14.66 -29.90 14.85
N LEU A 401 -13.89 -28.86 14.53
CA LEU A 401 -13.22 -28.03 15.54
C LEU A 401 -14.24 -27.28 16.41
N THR A 402 -15.33 -26.76 15.83
CA THR A 402 -16.37 -26.07 16.59
C THR A 402 -17.23 -27.03 17.41
N ALA A 403 -17.46 -28.26 16.96
CA ALA A 403 -18.13 -29.29 17.76
C ALA A 403 -17.26 -29.80 18.93
N GLY A 404 -15.93 -29.68 18.82
CA GLY A 404 -14.97 -30.17 19.81
C GLY A 404 -14.54 -29.16 20.87
N THR A 405 -15.13 -27.96 20.93
CA THR A 405 -14.65 -26.86 21.79
C THR A 405 -14.61 -27.23 23.27
N ASP A 406 -15.62 -27.95 23.77
CA ASP A 406 -15.68 -28.36 25.18
C ASP A 406 -14.54 -29.32 25.54
N GLY A 407 -14.16 -30.20 24.60
CA GLY A 407 -13.03 -31.11 24.77
C GLY A 407 -11.68 -30.39 24.81
N PHE A 408 -11.54 -29.26 24.12
CA PHE A 408 -10.30 -28.46 24.16
C PHE A 408 -10.07 -27.87 25.54
N VAL A 409 -11.14 -27.38 26.18
CA VAL A 409 -11.10 -26.81 27.53
C VAL A 409 -10.60 -27.86 28.53
N GLU A 410 -11.16 -29.08 28.49
CA GLU A 410 -10.73 -30.18 29.37
C GLU A 410 -9.28 -30.63 29.13
N THR A 411 -8.86 -30.68 27.86
CA THR A 411 -7.47 -31.06 27.51
C THR A 411 -6.46 -30.03 28.02
N ILE A 412 -6.79 -28.74 27.89
CA ILE A 412 -5.93 -27.65 28.39
C ILE A 412 -5.86 -27.65 29.92
N LYS A 413 -6.96 -27.98 30.61
CA LYS A 413 -6.95 -28.17 32.07
C LYS A 413 -6.01 -29.28 32.51
N ALA A 414 -6.00 -30.40 31.79
CA ALA A 414 -5.16 -31.55 32.13
C ALA A 414 -3.67 -31.28 31.86
N ASP A 415 -3.35 -30.80 30.65
CA ASP A 415 -1.97 -30.86 30.12
C ASP A 415 -1.37 -29.48 29.78
N GLY A 416 -2.18 -28.42 29.81
CA GLY A 416 -1.78 -27.05 29.47
C GLY A 416 -1.82 -26.72 27.97
N ILE A 417 -1.86 -25.42 27.66
CA ILE A 417 -2.07 -24.91 26.28
C ILE A 417 -0.93 -25.27 25.30
N ARG A 418 0.31 -25.41 25.79
CA ARG A 418 1.46 -25.81 24.96
C ARG A 418 1.37 -27.26 24.52
N THR A 419 1.11 -28.17 25.46
CA THR A 419 0.90 -29.59 25.17
C THR A 419 -0.30 -29.79 24.25
N PHE A 420 -1.36 -29.02 24.46
CA PHE A 420 -2.51 -28.99 23.56
C PHE A 420 -2.11 -28.60 22.12
N ALA A 421 -1.33 -27.53 21.93
CA ALA A 421 -0.85 -27.15 20.60
C ALA A 421 0.03 -28.23 19.96
N ASP A 422 0.94 -28.83 20.73
CA ASP A 422 1.85 -29.87 20.27
C ASP A 422 1.11 -31.16 19.84
N SER A 423 -0.09 -31.41 20.39
CA SER A 423 -0.92 -32.58 20.04
C SER A 423 -1.35 -32.60 18.56
N PHE A 424 -1.34 -31.44 17.88
CA PHE A 424 -1.64 -31.34 16.45
C PHE A 424 -0.43 -31.65 15.56
N GLY A 425 0.74 -31.91 16.15
CA GLY A 425 1.94 -32.36 15.45
C GLY A 425 2.65 -31.28 14.62
N THR A 426 3.59 -31.73 13.80
CA THR A 426 4.43 -30.88 12.96
C THR A 426 4.17 -31.10 11.46
N TYR A 427 4.65 -30.19 10.63
CA TYR A 427 4.74 -30.34 9.19
C TYR A 427 6.12 -29.88 8.72
N VAL A 428 6.60 -30.44 7.61
CA VAL A 428 7.83 -29.99 6.96
C VAL A 428 7.41 -29.11 5.78
N PRO A 429 7.71 -27.80 5.79
CA PRO A 429 7.42 -26.96 4.62
C PRO A 429 8.25 -27.46 3.43
N GLU A 430 7.64 -27.50 2.24
CA GLU A 430 8.41 -27.76 1.03
C GLU A 430 9.35 -26.58 0.77
N SER A 431 10.65 -26.87 0.64
CA SER A 431 11.64 -25.87 0.24
C SER A 431 11.69 -25.81 -1.27
N ASN A 432 11.46 -24.63 -1.83
CA ASN A 432 11.65 -24.37 -3.26
C ASN A 432 13.14 -24.20 -3.63
N ILE A 433 14.04 -24.33 -2.65
CA ILE A 433 15.49 -24.20 -2.82
C ILE A 433 16.09 -25.60 -2.76
N GLU A 434 16.63 -26.04 -3.90
CA GLU A 434 17.31 -27.32 -4.06
C GLU A 434 18.50 -27.42 -3.08
N GLY A 435 18.51 -28.46 -2.24
CA GLY A 435 19.55 -28.71 -1.23
C GLY A 435 19.30 -28.13 0.17
N LEU A 436 18.22 -27.36 0.38
CA LEU A 436 17.84 -26.87 1.72
C LEU A 436 16.87 -27.85 2.39
N VAL A 437 17.35 -28.55 3.43
CA VAL A 437 16.48 -29.35 4.31
C VAL A 437 15.65 -28.40 5.16
N SER A 438 14.33 -28.47 5.02
CA SER A 438 13.43 -27.68 5.86
C SER A 438 13.24 -28.35 7.22
N ASP A 439 13.41 -27.56 8.29
CA ASP A 439 13.13 -28.04 9.64
C ASP A 439 11.62 -28.25 9.85
N PRO A 440 11.20 -29.32 10.55
CA PRO A 440 9.82 -29.52 10.95
C PRO A 440 9.31 -28.34 11.79
N ARG A 441 8.16 -27.77 11.40
CA ARG A 441 7.48 -26.69 12.10
C ARG A 441 6.20 -27.19 12.76
N PRO A 442 5.80 -26.66 13.93
CA PRO A 442 4.53 -27.01 14.52
C PRO A 442 3.38 -26.59 13.60
N ARG A 443 2.37 -27.45 13.43
CA ARG A 443 1.14 -27.11 12.67
C ARG A 443 0.36 -26.00 13.35
N VAL A 444 0.45 -25.97 14.67
CA VAL A 444 -0.25 -25.06 15.57
C VAL A 444 0.78 -24.44 16.50
N ALA A 445 0.89 -23.11 16.51
CA ALA A 445 1.84 -22.39 17.36
C ALA A 445 1.12 -21.72 18.53
N VAL A 446 1.75 -21.73 19.69
CA VAL A 446 1.33 -20.92 20.84
C VAL A 446 1.90 -19.53 20.69
N ASN A 447 1.04 -18.53 20.61
CA ASN A 447 1.43 -17.15 20.74
C ASN A 447 1.41 -16.78 22.22
N ALA A 448 2.60 -16.70 22.81
CA ALA A 448 2.75 -16.43 24.23
C ALA A 448 2.66 -14.92 24.52
N SER A 449 2.02 -14.58 25.64
CA SER A 449 1.93 -13.20 26.15
C SER A 449 1.37 -12.19 25.14
N ALA A 450 0.39 -12.62 24.35
CA ALA A 450 -0.34 -11.75 23.46
C ALA A 450 -1.14 -10.72 24.28
N ARG A 451 -1.06 -9.45 23.90
CA ARG A 451 -1.72 -8.34 24.61
C ARG A 451 -2.98 -7.93 23.87
N VAL A 452 -4.11 -7.90 24.56
CA VAL A 452 -5.41 -7.52 24.02
C VAL A 452 -5.89 -6.26 24.74
N THR A 453 -6.11 -5.17 24.01
CA THR A 453 -6.70 -3.93 24.53
C THR A 453 -7.97 -3.60 23.74
N ARG A 454 -8.69 -2.53 24.09
CA ARG A 454 -9.85 -2.08 23.30
C ARG A 454 -9.47 -1.47 21.95
N GLU A 455 -8.24 -0.99 21.78
CA GLU A 455 -7.78 -0.40 20.50
C GLU A 455 -7.27 -1.43 19.51
N GLY A 456 -6.91 -2.62 19.98
CA GLY A 456 -6.43 -3.68 19.13
C GLY A 456 -5.72 -4.77 19.90
N THR A 457 -5.10 -5.68 19.17
CA THR A 457 -4.35 -6.80 19.73
C THR A 457 -2.91 -6.75 19.25
N SER A 458 -2.01 -7.30 20.06
CA SER A 458 -0.61 -7.47 19.71
C SER A 458 -0.20 -8.90 20.01
N GLY A 459 0.31 -9.59 18.99
CA GLY A 459 0.89 -10.92 19.15
C GLY A 459 -0.14 -12.05 19.17
N LEU A 460 -1.38 -11.88 18.69
CA LEU A 460 -2.32 -12.99 18.51
C LEU A 460 -2.10 -13.78 17.21
N GLY A 461 -1.12 -13.38 16.39
CA GLY A 461 -0.74 -14.08 15.16
C GLY A 461 -1.85 -14.00 14.10
N PRO A 462 -2.39 -15.12 13.57
CA PRO A 462 -3.36 -15.09 12.47
C PRO A 462 -4.70 -14.39 12.75
N VAL A 463 -5.02 -14.12 14.02
CA VAL A 463 -6.27 -13.47 14.44
C VAL A 463 -6.02 -12.07 15.04
N GLU A 464 -4.90 -11.45 14.66
CA GLU A 464 -4.60 -10.08 15.07
C GLU A 464 -5.72 -9.12 14.66
N ASN A 465 -6.15 -8.27 15.58
CA ASN A 465 -7.23 -7.30 15.43
C ASN A 465 -8.57 -7.91 14.95
N ASN A 466 -8.79 -9.20 15.22
CA ASN A 466 -10.11 -9.80 15.00
C ASN A 466 -11.08 -9.36 16.11
N GLU A 467 -12.11 -8.59 15.74
CA GLU A 467 -13.05 -7.96 16.67
C GLU A 467 -13.81 -8.98 17.55
N VAL A 468 -14.15 -10.15 17.01
CA VAL A 468 -14.88 -11.20 17.74
C VAL A 468 -13.99 -11.80 18.84
N VAL A 469 -12.73 -12.12 18.49
CA VAL A 469 -11.75 -12.64 19.45
C VAL A 469 -11.40 -11.57 20.48
N GLN A 470 -11.14 -10.34 20.05
CA GLN A 470 -10.80 -9.22 20.92
C GLN A 470 -11.90 -8.96 21.96
N THR A 471 -13.16 -8.85 21.51
CA THR A 471 -14.31 -8.61 22.37
C THR A 471 -14.48 -9.73 23.39
N ALA A 472 -14.42 -10.99 22.97
CA ALA A 472 -14.57 -12.14 23.86
C ALA A 472 -13.47 -12.21 24.93
N LEU A 473 -12.22 -11.91 24.58
CA LEU A 473 -11.11 -11.90 25.54
C LEU A 473 -11.19 -10.75 26.54
N LEU A 474 -11.61 -9.56 26.08
CA LEU A 474 -11.83 -8.41 26.97
C LEU A 474 -13.01 -8.64 27.91
N GLU A 475 -14.10 -9.24 27.42
CA GLU A 475 -15.26 -9.59 28.22
C GLU A 475 -14.88 -10.60 29.31
N ALA A 476 -14.20 -11.69 28.94
CA ALA A 476 -13.70 -12.67 29.91
C ALA A 476 -12.75 -12.06 30.93
N GLY A 477 -11.80 -11.22 30.48
CA GLY A 477 -10.88 -10.51 31.38
C GLY A 477 -11.58 -9.54 32.33
N SER A 478 -12.71 -8.94 31.92
CA SER A 478 -13.46 -8.01 32.77
C SER A 478 -14.18 -8.68 33.95
N GLN A 479 -14.40 -10.00 33.89
CA GLN A 479 -15.03 -10.77 34.97
C GLN A 479 -14.06 -11.17 36.07
N ILE A 480 -12.76 -11.07 35.81
CA ILE A 480 -11.72 -11.47 36.74
C ILE A 480 -11.30 -10.26 37.59
N ASP A 481 -11.23 -10.45 38.90
CA ASP A 481 -10.73 -9.42 39.81
C ASP A 481 -9.22 -9.20 39.60
N PRO A 482 -8.77 -8.02 39.15
CA PRO A 482 -7.36 -7.75 38.90
C PRO A 482 -6.49 -7.75 40.17
N LEU A 483 -7.09 -7.71 41.36
CA LEU A 483 -6.37 -7.79 42.63
C LEU A 483 -6.10 -9.22 43.09
N THR A 484 -6.76 -10.20 42.47
CA THR A 484 -6.56 -11.62 42.79
C THR A 484 -5.42 -12.18 41.93
N PRO A 485 -4.38 -12.80 42.52
CA PRO A 485 -3.32 -13.47 41.77
C PRO A 485 -3.89 -14.50 40.78
N ILE A 486 -3.39 -14.49 39.54
CA ILE A 486 -3.95 -15.28 38.43
C ILE A 486 -3.92 -16.79 38.70
N ASP A 487 -2.98 -17.26 39.51
CA ASP A 487 -2.82 -18.67 39.92
C ASP A 487 -3.88 -19.13 40.94
N GLN A 488 -4.61 -18.20 41.57
CA GLN A 488 -5.71 -18.49 42.49
C GLN A 488 -7.07 -18.53 41.78
N ILE A 489 -7.14 -18.03 40.54
CA ILE A 489 -8.36 -18.05 39.74
C ILE A 489 -8.48 -19.41 39.03
N PRO A 490 -9.63 -20.10 39.11
CA PRO A 490 -9.85 -21.38 38.43
C PRO A 490 -9.53 -21.29 36.94
N LEU A 491 -8.94 -22.36 36.39
CA LEU A 491 -8.56 -22.37 34.97
C LEU A 491 -9.78 -22.26 34.04
N ASP A 492 -10.94 -22.77 34.48
CA ASP A 492 -12.23 -22.68 33.79
C ASP A 492 -12.62 -21.23 33.50
N ASP A 493 -12.33 -20.32 34.42
CA ASP A 493 -12.64 -18.89 34.29
C ASP A 493 -11.58 -18.15 33.46
N ARG A 494 -10.49 -18.83 33.08
CA ARG A 494 -9.34 -18.26 32.38
C ARG A 494 -9.21 -18.77 30.94
N ILE A 495 -9.92 -19.81 30.55
CA ILE A 495 -9.87 -20.36 29.19
C ILE A 495 -11.03 -19.80 28.39
N VAL A 496 -10.72 -19.20 27.25
CA VAL A 496 -11.70 -18.64 26.32
C VAL A 496 -11.55 -19.35 24.98
N VAL A 497 -12.66 -19.89 24.47
CA VAL A 497 -12.70 -20.54 23.15
C VAL A 497 -13.63 -19.74 22.25
N VAL A 498 -13.12 -19.28 21.12
CA VAL A 498 -13.83 -18.39 20.20
C VAL A 498 -13.80 -18.97 18.79
N PRO A 499 -14.93 -19.39 18.23
CA PRO A 499 -15.05 -19.70 16.81
C PRO A 499 -14.81 -18.45 15.96
N VAL A 500 -13.97 -18.57 14.93
CA VAL A 500 -13.67 -17.50 13.97
C VAL A 500 -14.06 -18.00 12.57
N PRO A 501 -15.37 -17.95 12.22
CA PRO A 501 -15.87 -18.56 10.98
C PRO A 501 -15.23 -17.94 9.74
N GLY A 502 -15.04 -16.62 9.70
CA GLY A 502 -14.43 -15.92 8.56
C GLY A 502 -13.00 -16.36 8.20
N SER A 503 -12.27 -16.93 9.16
CA SER A 503 -10.93 -17.49 8.94
C SER A 503 -10.91 -19.03 8.95
N LEU A 504 -12.09 -19.66 9.02
CA LEU A 504 -12.28 -21.11 9.19
C LEU A 504 -11.38 -21.66 10.30
N GLY A 505 -11.52 -21.13 11.51
CA GLY A 505 -10.71 -21.62 12.64
C GLY A 505 -11.33 -21.35 14.00
N VAL A 506 -10.67 -21.87 15.03
CA VAL A 506 -11.06 -21.68 16.43
C VAL A 506 -9.86 -21.13 17.18
N THR A 507 -10.04 -20.01 17.87
CA THR A 507 -9.05 -19.46 18.78
C THR A 507 -9.30 -20.04 20.17
N VAL A 508 -8.26 -20.58 20.78
CA VAL A 508 -8.27 -20.98 22.19
C VAL A 508 -7.24 -20.15 22.91
N ALA A 509 -7.64 -19.45 23.95
CA ALA A 509 -6.76 -18.57 24.71
C ALA A 509 -6.87 -18.86 26.20
N GLN A 510 -5.76 -18.73 26.90
CA GLN A 510 -5.67 -18.80 28.35
C GLN A 510 -5.20 -17.44 28.88
N ILE A 511 -6.00 -16.82 29.75
CA ILE A 511 -5.66 -15.57 30.41
C ILE A 511 -4.51 -15.80 31.39
N GLN A 512 -3.41 -15.08 31.17
CA GLN A 512 -2.19 -15.13 31.98
C GLN A 512 -2.10 -13.95 32.94
N SER A 513 -2.62 -12.79 32.58
CA SER A 513 -2.74 -11.65 33.50
C SER A 513 -3.75 -10.63 32.98
N ILE A 514 -4.20 -9.77 33.89
CA ILE A 514 -4.96 -8.56 33.57
C ILE A 514 -4.13 -7.38 34.04
N GLU A 515 -3.92 -6.44 33.14
CA GLU A 515 -3.16 -5.24 33.37
C GLU A 515 -4.13 -4.05 33.34
N PRO A 516 -4.79 -3.74 34.47
CA PRO A 516 -5.60 -2.53 34.55
C PRO A 516 -4.70 -1.29 34.54
N LEU A 517 -5.23 -0.18 34.05
CA LEU A 517 -4.54 1.10 34.18
C LEU A 517 -4.41 1.51 35.66
N THR A 518 -3.18 1.54 36.16
CA THR A 518 -2.90 2.01 37.54
C THR A 518 -2.64 3.51 37.60
N ARG A 519 -2.68 4.08 38.82
CA ARG A 519 -2.39 5.51 39.05
C ARG A 519 -0.97 5.89 38.65
N GLU A 520 -0.02 4.96 38.76
CA GLU A 520 1.38 5.14 38.40
C GLU A 520 1.57 5.18 36.88
N LEU A 521 0.73 4.46 36.12
CA LEU A 521 0.76 4.43 34.67
C LEU A 521 -0.06 5.56 34.02
N LEU A 522 -1.02 6.14 34.75
CA LEU A 522 -1.87 7.22 34.26
C LEU A 522 -1.09 8.41 33.65
N PRO A 523 -0.01 8.95 34.26
CA PRO A 523 0.76 10.04 33.65
C PRO A 523 1.36 9.70 32.29
N VAL A 524 1.74 8.44 32.07
CA VAL A 524 2.25 7.95 30.78
C VAL A 524 1.09 7.83 29.78
N ALA A 525 -0.04 7.25 30.21
CA ALA A 525 -1.23 7.07 29.39
C ALA A 525 -1.88 8.39 28.93
N VAL A 526 -1.84 9.44 29.76
CA VAL A 526 -2.39 10.77 29.44
C VAL A 526 -1.84 11.34 28.13
N ARG A 527 -0.53 11.17 27.86
CA ARG A 527 0.08 11.66 26.61
C ARG A 527 -0.47 10.91 25.39
N TYR A 528 -0.60 9.59 25.51
CA TYR A 528 -1.19 8.76 24.46
C TYR A 528 -2.68 9.05 24.27
N ALA A 529 -3.42 9.26 25.35
CA ALA A 529 -4.83 9.63 25.34
C ALA A 529 -5.06 10.96 24.61
N GLN A 530 -4.23 11.98 24.85
CA GLN A 530 -4.29 13.26 24.13
C GLN A 530 -4.02 13.07 22.63
N GLN A 531 -3.04 12.24 22.28
CA GLN A 531 -2.70 11.97 20.89
C GLN A 531 -3.82 11.21 20.16
N GLN A 532 -4.40 10.18 20.79
CA GLN A 532 -5.53 9.45 20.21
C GLN A 532 -6.78 10.30 20.11
N HIS A 533 -7.12 11.07 21.14
CA HIS A 533 -8.23 12.01 21.09
C HIS A 533 -8.08 13.01 19.94
N THR A 534 -6.87 13.54 19.73
CA THR A 534 -6.60 14.45 18.59
C THR A 534 -6.85 13.75 17.24
N ARG A 535 -6.53 12.45 17.12
CA ARG A 535 -6.82 11.67 15.91
C ARG A 535 -8.32 11.42 15.73
N ASP A 536 -9.02 11.12 16.81
CA ASP A 536 -10.46 10.82 16.80
C ASP A 536 -11.33 12.07 16.59
N THR A 537 -10.90 13.23 17.10
CA THR A 537 -11.54 14.53 16.86
C THR A 537 -11.28 15.05 15.44
N PHE A 538 -10.11 14.73 14.87
CA PHE A 538 -9.74 15.12 13.51
C PHE A 538 -9.48 13.91 12.61
N PRO A 539 -10.50 13.06 12.35
CA PRO A 539 -10.32 11.91 11.49
C PRO A 539 -9.99 12.37 10.06
N VAL A 540 -9.27 11.52 9.34
CA VAL A 540 -8.88 11.78 7.95
C VAL A 540 -10.13 12.11 7.13
N GLY A 541 -10.17 13.30 6.52
CA GLY A 541 -11.33 13.78 5.76
C GLY A 541 -12.12 14.90 6.42
N THR A 542 -12.00 15.09 7.75
CA THR A 542 -12.64 16.20 8.47
C THR A 542 -12.20 17.54 7.87
N PRO A 543 -13.13 18.47 7.60
CA PRO A 543 -12.78 19.78 7.07
C PRO A 543 -11.96 20.56 8.09
N MET A 544 -10.63 20.47 7.97
CA MET A 544 -9.71 21.32 8.75
C MET A 544 -10.09 22.78 8.50
N PRO A 545 -10.25 23.62 9.53
CA PRO A 545 -10.69 25.02 9.38
C PRO A 545 -9.70 25.89 8.60
N PHE A 546 -8.55 25.33 8.26
CA PHE A 546 -7.43 25.89 7.52
C PHE A 546 -7.42 25.46 6.04
N ARG A 547 -8.42 24.70 5.56
CA ARG A 547 -8.58 24.40 4.13
C ARG A 547 -8.83 25.68 3.32
N PHE A 548 -8.37 25.69 2.09
CA PHE A 548 -8.45 26.87 1.22
C PHE A 548 -9.89 27.39 1.07
N GLU A 549 -10.86 26.53 0.81
CA GLU A 549 -12.27 26.94 0.65
C GLU A 549 -12.86 27.60 1.92
N ILE A 550 -12.53 27.06 3.10
CA ILE A 550 -13.00 27.63 4.38
C ILE A 550 -12.35 28.99 4.63
N LEU A 551 -11.04 29.10 4.40
CA LEU A 551 -10.32 30.38 4.55
C LEU A 551 -10.80 31.41 3.52
N LYS A 552 -11.12 30.96 2.30
CA LYS A 552 -11.63 31.82 1.23
C LYS A 552 -12.95 32.44 1.65
N GLN A 553 -13.89 31.65 2.17
CA GLN A 553 -15.15 32.13 2.72
C GLN A 553 -14.92 33.08 3.90
N ARG A 554 -14.10 32.68 4.89
CA ARG A 554 -13.86 33.47 6.10
C ARG A 554 -13.19 34.83 5.84
N HIS A 555 -12.33 34.91 4.83
CA HIS A 555 -11.65 36.15 4.46
C HIS A 555 -12.31 36.89 3.29
N ALA A 556 -13.48 36.46 2.82
CA ALA A 556 -14.12 36.98 1.62
C ALA A 556 -13.13 37.10 0.43
N PHE A 557 -12.28 36.09 0.26
CA PHE A 557 -11.20 36.11 -0.74
C PHE A 557 -11.74 35.76 -2.12
N THR A 558 -11.55 36.67 -3.08
CA THR A 558 -11.85 36.46 -4.49
C THR A 558 -10.57 36.20 -5.27
N LEU A 559 -10.52 35.11 -6.05
CA LEU A 559 -9.45 34.89 -7.02
C LEU A 559 -9.72 35.81 -8.22
N GLU A 560 -8.85 36.79 -8.45
CA GLU A 560 -8.84 37.46 -9.75
C GLU A 560 -8.44 36.43 -10.81
N LYS A 561 -9.31 36.22 -11.81
CA LYS A 561 -8.93 35.47 -13.00
C LYS A 561 -7.76 36.20 -13.64
N ARG A 562 -6.67 35.47 -13.91
CA ARG A 562 -5.52 36.00 -14.63
C ARG A 562 -6.01 36.39 -16.03
N ASN A 563 -5.99 37.68 -16.34
CA ASN A 563 -6.26 38.18 -17.70
C ASN A 563 -5.15 37.70 -18.63
N GLU A 564 -5.32 36.55 -19.25
CA GLU A 564 -4.55 36.12 -20.43
C GLU A 564 -5.27 36.50 -21.76
N ASP A 565 -6.42 37.17 -21.71
CA ASP A 565 -7.17 37.63 -22.91
C ASP A 565 -7.09 39.15 -23.12
N ARG A 566 -5.90 39.75 -23.00
CA ARG A 566 -5.66 41.14 -23.41
C ARG A 566 -4.74 41.20 -24.62
N ASP A 567 -5.17 40.53 -25.68
CA ASP A 567 -4.88 40.84 -27.09
C ASP A 567 -5.95 40.12 -27.92
N GLY A 568 -7.12 40.76 -28.08
CA GLY A 568 -8.28 40.19 -28.76
C GLY A 568 -9.40 41.21 -28.85
N ASP A 569 -9.41 41.91 -29.97
CA ASP A 569 -10.24 43.03 -30.37
C ASP A 569 -11.77 42.84 -30.17
N GLY A 570 -12.44 43.90 -29.68
CA GLY A 570 -13.66 44.45 -30.28
C GLY A 570 -15.01 43.70 -30.22
N ALA A 571 -15.87 44.19 -29.32
CA ALA A 571 -17.33 44.39 -29.46
C ALA A 571 -18.29 43.19 -29.39
N ALA A 572 -19.05 43.10 -28.29
CA ALA A 572 -20.47 43.50 -28.27
C ALA A 572 -21.00 43.54 -26.82
N ASP A 573 -21.70 44.63 -26.52
CA ASP A 573 -22.35 45.01 -25.29
C ASP A 573 -23.76 44.38 -25.24
N GLU A 574 -24.13 43.68 -24.16
CA GLU A 574 -25.52 43.62 -23.71
C GLU A 574 -25.68 43.16 -22.25
N THR A 575 -25.91 44.16 -21.40
CA THR A 575 -26.85 44.21 -20.27
C THR A 575 -26.65 43.30 -19.05
N ALA A 576 -26.28 43.98 -17.96
CA ALA A 576 -26.45 43.58 -16.58
C ALA A 576 -27.92 43.48 -16.15
N ALA A 577 -28.27 42.46 -15.35
CA ALA A 577 -29.28 42.56 -14.30
C ALA A 577 -29.18 41.38 -13.31
N ALA A 578 -28.75 41.67 -12.10
CA ALA A 578 -29.23 41.07 -10.86
C ALA A 578 -29.29 42.24 -9.84
N PRO A 579 -30.09 42.21 -8.77
CA PRO A 579 -30.70 41.03 -8.13
C PRO A 579 -32.18 41.21 -7.74
N ASP A 580 -32.82 40.14 -7.26
CA ASP A 580 -33.86 40.30 -6.23
C ASP A 580 -33.95 39.04 -5.36
N GLU A 581 -33.78 39.28 -4.05
CA GLU A 581 -34.21 38.42 -2.94
C GLU A 581 -35.72 38.64 -2.73
N ALA A 582 -36.52 37.58 -2.62
CA ALA A 582 -37.64 37.49 -1.67
C ALA A 582 -38.41 36.15 -1.80
N ASP A 583 -38.72 35.61 -0.62
CA ASP A 583 -39.91 34.83 -0.26
C ASP A 583 -40.31 33.57 -1.04
N ALA A 584 -40.16 32.43 -0.35
CA ALA A 584 -41.28 31.49 -0.15
C ALA A 584 -40.98 30.56 1.04
N ALA A 585 -41.35 31.01 2.23
CA ALA A 585 -41.86 30.10 3.25
C ALA A 585 -43.36 29.93 3.00
N ASP A 586 -43.85 28.69 3.10
CA ASP A 586 -44.99 28.28 3.93
C ASP A 586 -45.92 27.24 3.27
N GLU A 587 -46.43 26.38 4.16
CA GLU A 587 -47.63 25.53 4.07
C GLU A 587 -47.66 24.37 3.07
N SER A 588 -47.47 23.14 3.57
CA SER A 588 -48.59 22.18 3.69
C SER A 588 -48.22 20.87 4.43
N ALA A 589 -48.57 20.84 5.72
CA ALA A 589 -49.17 19.69 6.41
C ALA A 589 -50.27 20.28 7.32
N PRO A 590 -51.46 19.67 7.44
CA PRO A 590 -51.62 18.71 8.54
C PRO A 590 -52.68 17.62 8.28
N GLY A 591 -52.73 16.62 9.16
CA GLY A 591 -53.82 15.66 9.20
C GLY A 591 -53.70 14.57 10.26
N GLU A 592 -53.37 14.93 11.50
CA GLU A 592 -53.71 14.07 12.66
C GLU A 592 -55.21 14.16 12.93
N THR A 593 -55.87 13.01 13.06
CA THR A 593 -57.20 12.90 13.66
C THR A 593 -57.12 11.93 14.83
N GLU A 594 -57.34 12.47 16.02
CA GLU A 594 -57.54 11.77 17.27
C GLU A 594 -59.05 11.68 17.51
N SER A 595 -59.58 10.49 17.77
CA SER A 595 -60.93 10.28 18.30
C SER A 595 -60.92 9.05 19.20
N ALA A 596 -61.05 9.29 20.49
CA ALA A 596 -61.23 8.32 21.55
C ALA A 596 -62.59 7.62 21.49
N ALA A 597 -62.65 6.38 22.01
CA ALA A 597 -63.53 5.95 23.12
C ALA A 597 -63.95 4.46 23.01
N ASP A 598 -63.62 3.72 24.07
CA ASP A 598 -64.39 2.67 24.76
C ASP A 598 -65.25 1.66 23.98
N ALA A 599 -64.98 0.37 24.18
CA ALA A 599 -65.78 -0.44 25.12
C ALA A 599 -65.27 -1.89 25.22
N GLU A 600 -65.31 -2.37 26.46
CA GLU A 600 -65.11 -3.74 26.92
C GLU A 600 -66.07 -4.78 26.32
N GLN A 601 -65.67 -6.04 26.53
CA GLN A 601 -66.47 -7.22 26.91
C GLN A 601 -66.71 -8.36 25.90
N ASP A 602 -66.06 -9.47 26.28
CA ASP A 602 -66.50 -10.87 26.35
C ASP A 602 -66.71 -11.71 25.08
N GLY A 603 -65.94 -12.80 25.06
CA GLY A 603 -66.01 -13.95 24.17
C GLY A 603 -64.82 -14.89 24.40
#